data_AF-A0A549SPP5-F1
#
_entry.id   AF-A0A549SPP5-F1
#
_cell.length_a   1.000
_cell.length_b   1.000
_cell.length_c   1.000
_cell.angle_alpha   90.00
_cell.angle_beta   90.00
_cell.angle_gamma   90.00
#
_symmetry.space_group_name_H-M   'P 1'
#
loop_
_entity.id
_entity.type
_entity.pdbx_description
1 polymer ?
#
loop_
_entity_poly.entity_id
_entity_poly.type
_entity_poly.pdbx_seq_one_letter_code
_entity_poly.pdbx_strand_id
1 'polypeptide(L)'
;MSGTAAFQWGEYREALLFLGTAGVVAPLFHRLRVSPIIGFLLAGAALGPFGLGKLAERHEFLSAIALSDLEGVAKIAEFGLVFLLFMIGLELSWERLARMRLLVFGLGLSQVVLCGGAMAAAGVFWAGLGPAPAALLGAALAMSSTAIVIPLLAERRRLNRAAGRAAFSVLLLQDLMVAPLLFLISFLSEPHAETEGLKALLAFLPALVAMAALIAGGRLLLRPLFHLVAAAQSIELFTATSLLVIIGAGDAGADNDQ
;
A
#
# COMPACT_ATOMS: atom_id res chain seq x y z
N MET A 1 -20.99 0.19 -45.94
CA MET A 1 -20.19 1.25 -45.27
C MET A 1 -21.15 2.18 -44.56
N SER A 2 -21.27 2.07 -43.24
CA SER A 2 -21.61 3.17 -42.32
C SER A 2 -21.60 2.61 -40.89
N GLY A 3 -20.39 2.44 -40.33
CA GLY A 3 -20.24 2.25 -38.91
C GLY A 3 -20.48 3.59 -38.23
N THR A 4 -21.66 3.79 -37.66
CA THR A 4 -21.85 4.77 -36.60
C THR A 4 -21.35 4.11 -35.32
N ALA A 5 -20.10 4.38 -34.93
CA ALA A 5 -19.63 4.11 -33.59
C ALA A 5 -20.51 4.95 -32.64
N ALA A 6 -21.61 4.35 -32.17
CA ALA A 6 -22.46 4.95 -31.16
C ALA A 6 -21.57 5.18 -29.94
N PHE A 7 -21.44 6.44 -29.52
CA PHE A 7 -20.70 6.80 -28.32
C PHE A 7 -21.23 5.97 -27.14
N GLN A 8 -20.43 5.03 -26.66
CA GLN A 8 -20.82 4.09 -25.60
C GLN A 8 -20.77 4.82 -24.26
N TRP A 9 -21.83 5.58 -23.97
CA TRP A 9 -22.01 6.34 -22.73
C TRP A 9 -21.75 5.52 -21.45
N GLY A 10 -21.96 4.20 -21.51
CA GLY A 10 -21.66 3.28 -20.42
C GLY A 10 -20.19 3.26 -20.00
N GLU A 11 -19.25 3.33 -20.94
CA GLU A 11 -17.81 3.26 -20.65
C GLU A 11 -17.30 4.51 -19.89
N TYR A 12 -17.87 5.68 -20.18
CA TYR A 12 -17.44 6.95 -19.60
C TYR A 12 -18.24 7.39 -18.38
N ARG A 13 -19.37 6.72 -18.11
CA ARG A 13 -20.29 7.09 -17.01
C ARG A 13 -19.56 7.16 -15.68
N GLU A 14 -18.70 6.20 -15.40
CA GLU A 14 -18.02 6.10 -14.11
C GLU A 14 -16.90 7.11 -13.96
N ALA A 15 -16.15 7.35 -15.03
CA ALA A 15 -15.18 8.42 -15.08
C ALA A 15 -15.86 9.79 -14.84
N LEU A 16 -17.03 10.02 -15.45
CA LEU A 16 -17.81 11.24 -15.25
C LEU A 16 -18.37 11.35 -13.83
N LEU A 17 -18.88 10.26 -13.24
CA LEU A 17 -19.33 10.24 -11.85
C LEU A 17 -18.18 10.50 -10.88
N PHE A 18 -17.02 9.88 -11.11
CA PHE A 18 -15.82 10.10 -10.32
C PHE A 18 -15.34 11.55 -10.43
N LEU A 19 -15.25 12.09 -11.65
CA LEU A 19 -14.79 13.45 -11.90
C LEU A 19 -15.79 14.50 -11.37
N GLY A 20 -17.10 14.24 -11.52
CA GLY A 20 -18.16 15.06 -10.95
C GLY A 20 -18.14 15.06 -9.42
N THR A 21 -17.98 13.87 -8.83
CA THR A 21 -17.79 13.72 -7.38
C THR A 21 -16.55 14.47 -6.92
N ALA A 22 -15.42 14.36 -7.62
CA ALA A 22 -14.21 15.11 -7.32
C ALA A 22 -14.38 16.62 -7.44
N GLY A 23 -15.11 17.08 -8.46
CA GLY A 23 -15.44 18.49 -8.66
C GLY A 23 -16.26 19.09 -7.52
N VAL A 24 -17.01 18.28 -6.76
CA VAL A 24 -17.79 18.73 -5.59
C VAL A 24 -17.02 18.51 -4.29
N VAL A 25 -16.51 17.30 -4.08
CA VAL A 25 -15.88 16.87 -2.82
C VAL A 25 -14.58 17.62 -2.57
N ALA A 26 -13.71 17.77 -3.57
CA ALA A 26 -12.42 18.42 -3.40
C ALA A 26 -12.56 19.89 -2.92
N PRO A 27 -13.32 20.77 -3.60
CA PRO A 27 -13.48 22.15 -3.12
C PRO A 27 -14.25 22.24 -1.80
N LEU A 28 -15.23 21.37 -1.56
CA LEU A 28 -15.97 21.33 -0.30
C LEU A 28 -15.03 21.04 0.88
N PHE A 29 -14.24 19.97 0.80
CA PHE A 29 -13.33 19.57 1.86
C PHE A 29 -12.16 20.54 2.02
N HIS A 30 -11.69 21.13 0.92
CA HIS A 30 -10.71 22.21 0.96
C HIS A 30 -11.24 23.43 1.73
N ARG A 31 -12.51 23.82 1.50
CA ARG A 31 -13.17 24.91 2.23
C ARG A 31 -13.33 24.60 3.73
N LEU A 32 -13.55 23.32 4.07
CA LEU A 32 -13.60 22.83 5.45
C LEU A 32 -12.21 22.67 6.10
N ARG A 33 -11.11 22.93 5.37
CA ARG A 33 -9.71 22.74 5.81
C ARG A 33 -9.36 21.29 6.19
N VAL A 34 -10.12 20.33 5.66
CA VAL A 34 -9.89 18.88 5.82
C VAL A 34 -9.20 18.35 4.55
N SER A 35 -8.53 17.19 4.61
CA SER A 35 -8.01 16.58 3.40
C SER A 35 -9.14 16.07 2.50
N PRO A 36 -9.09 16.35 1.18
CA PRO A 36 -9.99 15.76 0.19
C PRO A 36 -10.01 14.23 0.19
N ILE A 37 -8.91 13.56 0.58
CA ILE A 37 -8.85 12.09 0.64
C ILE A 37 -9.94 11.51 1.55
N ILE A 38 -10.19 12.17 2.69
CA ILE A 38 -11.28 11.77 3.60
C ILE A 38 -12.64 11.94 2.92
N GLY A 39 -12.81 13.03 2.17
CA GLY A 39 -14.02 13.27 1.40
C GLY A 39 -14.24 12.22 0.31
N PHE A 40 -13.18 11.80 -0.37
CA PHE A 40 -13.24 10.74 -1.38
C PHE A 40 -13.58 9.38 -0.78
N LEU A 41 -13.02 9.04 0.39
CA LEU A 41 -13.39 7.83 1.13
C LEU A 41 -14.86 7.82 1.53
N LEU A 42 -15.36 8.93 2.08
CA LEU A 42 -16.77 9.07 2.46
C LEU A 42 -17.69 9.04 1.25
N ALA A 43 -17.31 9.71 0.16
CA ALA A 43 -18.07 9.71 -1.08
C ALA A 43 -18.11 8.31 -1.70
N GLY A 44 -16.97 7.58 -1.73
CA GLY A 44 -16.93 6.20 -2.20
C GLY A 44 -17.78 5.26 -1.35
N ALA A 45 -17.74 5.39 -0.02
CA ALA A 45 -18.60 4.62 0.88
C ALA A 45 -20.10 4.94 0.68
N ALA A 46 -20.43 6.21 0.44
CA ALA A 46 -21.80 6.68 0.24
C ALA A 46 -22.35 6.35 -1.16
N LEU A 47 -21.55 6.52 -2.23
CA LEU A 47 -21.95 6.30 -3.63
C LEU A 47 -21.78 4.84 -4.06
N GLY A 48 -20.97 4.07 -3.34
CA GLY A 48 -20.71 2.67 -3.63
C GLY A 48 -21.90 1.74 -3.37
N PRO A 49 -21.70 0.43 -3.59
CA PRO A 49 -22.75 -0.58 -3.56
C PRO A 49 -23.33 -0.74 -2.15
N PHE A 50 -22.56 -0.45 -1.11
CA PHE A 50 -23.00 -0.54 0.29
C PHE A 50 -23.77 0.71 0.78
N GLY A 51 -23.71 1.82 0.04
CA GLY A 51 -24.42 3.06 0.33
C GLY A 51 -25.66 3.25 -0.56
N LEU A 52 -25.60 4.23 -1.45
CA LEU A 52 -26.65 4.56 -2.42
C LEU A 52 -26.88 3.44 -3.44
N GLY A 53 -25.89 2.57 -3.69
CA GLY A 53 -26.08 1.38 -4.53
C GLY A 53 -27.14 0.41 -3.99
N LYS A 54 -27.28 0.25 -2.67
CA LYS A 54 -28.38 -0.53 -2.09
C LYS A 54 -29.76 0.11 -2.29
N LEU A 55 -29.82 1.44 -2.34
CA LEU A 55 -31.06 2.17 -2.59
C LEU A 55 -31.38 2.26 -4.08
N ALA A 56 -30.37 2.15 -4.95
CA ALA A 56 -30.53 2.11 -6.40
C ALA A 56 -31.32 0.87 -6.87
N GLU A 57 -31.28 -0.25 -6.12
CA GLU A 57 -32.14 -1.42 -6.38
C GLU A 57 -33.64 -1.10 -6.21
N ARG A 58 -33.99 -0.06 -5.43
CA ARG A 58 -35.38 0.35 -5.16
C ARG A 58 -35.82 1.59 -5.94
N HIS A 59 -34.88 2.41 -6.41
CA HIS A 59 -35.15 3.66 -7.08
C HIS A 59 -34.26 3.83 -8.32
N GLU A 60 -34.87 3.72 -9.50
CA GLU A 60 -34.18 3.78 -10.80
C GLU A 60 -33.36 5.07 -10.98
N PHE A 61 -33.82 6.21 -10.46
CA PHE A 61 -33.07 7.46 -10.51
C PHE A 61 -31.75 7.43 -9.71
N LEU A 62 -31.70 6.68 -8.60
CA LEU A 62 -30.47 6.55 -7.80
C LEU A 62 -29.41 5.69 -8.50
N SER A 63 -29.83 4.80 -9.41
CA SER A 63 -28.89 4.02 -10.22
C SER A 63 -28.01 4.92 -11.08
N ALA A 64 -28.48 6.11 -11.48
CA ALA A 64 -27.68 7.03 -12.29
C ALA A 64 -26.46 7.58 -11.54
N ILE A 65 -26.54 7.73 -10.22
CA ILE A 65 -25.52 8.40 -9.39
C ILE A 65 -24.67 7.39 -8.59
N ALA A 66 -25.15 6.16 -8.42
CA ALA A 66 -24.40 5.11 -7.73
C ALA A 66 -23.25 4.55 -8.60
N LEU A 67 -22.10 4.28 -7.96
CA LEU A 67 -21.00 3.54 -8.59
C LEU A 67 -21.38 2.05 -8.70
N SER A 68 -21.26 1.52 -9.90
CA SER A 68 -21.73 0.16 -10.26
C SER A 68 -20.59 -0.79 -10.62
N ASP A 69 -19.55 -0.32 -11.30
CA ASP A 69 -18.36 -1.07 -11.66
C ASP A 69 -17.17 -0.62 -10.79
N LEU A 70 -17.08 -1.23 -9.60
CA LEU A 70 -15.95 -1.00 -8.70
C LEU A 70 -14.63 -1.51 -9.28
N GLU A 71 -14.68 -2.51 -10.17
CA GLU A 71 -13.48 -3.15 -10.70
C GLU A 71 -12.80 -2.27 -11.75
N GLY A 72 -13.59 -1.65 -12.63
CA GLY A 72 -13.10 -0.63 -13.57
C GLY A 72 -12.50 0.58 -12.84
N VAL A 73 -13.18 1.09 -11.81
CA VAL A 73 -12.67 2.20 -10.99
C VAL A 73 -11.40 1.81 -10.23
N ALA A 74 -11.34 0.59 -9.69
CA ALA A 74 -10.15 0.08 -8.99
C ALA A 74 -8.92 0.04 -9.90
N LYS A 75 -9.07 -0.50 -11.14
CA LYS A 75 -7.97 -0.54 -12.12
C LYS A 75 -7.42 0.85 -12.43
N ILE A 76 -8.28 1.84 -12.63
CA ILE A 76 -7.86 3.24 -12.86
C ILE A 76 -7.16 3.81 -11.62
N ALA A 77 -7.69 3.56 -10.43
CA ALA A 77 -7.12 4.01 -9.17
C ALA A 77 -5.73 3.40 -8.89
N GLU A 78 -5.55 2.11 -9.19
CA GLU A 78 -4.27 1.41 -9.08
C GLU A 78 -3.20 2.05 -9.96
N PHE A 79 -3.50 2.36 -11.23
CA PHE A 79 -2.57 3.10 -12.08
C PHE A 79 -2.21 4.46 -11.49
N GLY A 80 -3.21 5.21 -10.98
CA GLY A 80 -2.98 6.49 -10.31
C GLY A 80 -2.05 6.37 -9.10
N LEU A 81 -2.24 5.34 -8.27
CA LEU A 81 -1.38 5.05 -7.12
C LEU A 81 0.03 4.65 -7.56
N VAL A 82 0.19 3.82 -8.59
CA VAL A 82 1.49 3.43 -9.14
C VAL A 82 2.26 4.65 -9.64
N PHE A 83 1.62 5.51 -10.44
CA PHE A 83 2.27 6.74 -10.92
C PHE A 83 2.65 7.69 -9.79
N LEU A 84 1.79 7.82 -8.78
CA LEU A 84 2.09 8.64 -7.61
C LEU A 84 3.30 8.10 -6.83
N LEU A 85 3.30 6.82 -6.51
CA LEU A 85 4.39 6.18 -5.77
C LEU A 85 5.69 6.19 -6.58
N PHE A 86 5.61 6.03 -7.89
CA PHE A 86 6.74 6.15 -8.80
C PHE A 86 7.33 7.57 -8.80
N MET A 87 6.49 8.62 -8.95
CA MET A 87 6.93 10.01 -8.87
C MET A 87 7.63 10.32 -7.55
N ILE A 88 7.11 9.79 -6.44
CA ILE A 88 7.70 9.96 -5.11
C ILE A 88 9.02 9.19 -5.01
N GLY A 89 9.09 8.00 -5.61
CA GLY A 89 10.32 7.23 -5.78
C GLY A 89 11.41 8.00 -6.53
N LEU A 90 11.05 8.72 -7.61
CA LEU A 90 11.99 9.56 -8.35
C LEU A 90 12.53 10.76 -7.54
N GLU A 91 11.77 11.27 -6.57
CA GLU A 91 12.23 12.33 -5.66
C GLU A 91 13.19 11.80 -4.56
N LEU A 92 13.30 10.48 -4.41
CA LEU A 92 14.12 9.83 -3.38
C LEU A 92 15.49 9.42 -3.94
N SER A 93 16.53 10.13 -3.51
CA SER A 93 17.91 9.74 -3.80
C SER A 93 18.46 8.76 -2.75
N TRP A 94 19.47 7.98 -3.14
CA TRP A 94 20.16 7.06 -2.23
C TRP A 94 20.75 7.78 -1.00
N GLU A 95 21.31 8.97 -1.20
CA GLU A 95 21.89 9.77 -0.10
C GLU A 95 20.81 10.22 0.88
N ARG A 96 19.61 10.53 0.38
CA ARG A 96 18.46 10.89 1.21
C ARG A 96 18.03 9.71 2.07
N LEU A 97 17.96 8.52 1.48
CA LEU A 97 17.63 7.30 2.20
C LEU A 97 18.69 6.97 3.27
N ALA A 98 19.97 7.06 2.91
CA ALA A 98 21.09 6.81 3.82
C ALA A 98 21.08 7.76 5.04
N ARG A 99 20.75 9.04 4.84
CA ARG A 99 20.59 10.01 5.94
C ARG A 99 19.41 9.70 6.85
N MET A 100 18.38 9.02 6.33
CA MET A 100 17.17 8.66 7.08
C MET A 100 17.25 7.27 7.74
N ARG A 101 18.33 6.51 7.58
CA ARG A 101 18.46 5.14 8.11
C ARG A 101 18.15 5.00 9.60
N LEU A 102 18.52 5.97 10.42
CA LEU A 102 18.23 5.95 11.86
C LEU A 102 16.74 6.18 12.15
N LEU A 103 16.06 6.97 11.33
CA LEU A 103 14.60 7.13 11.42
C LEU A 103 13.90 5.85 10.93
N VAL A 104 14.38 5.25 9.83
CA VAL A 104 13.79 4.02 9.29
C VAL A 104 13.92 2.88 10.30
N PHE A 105 15.14 2.52 10.69
CA PHE A 105 15.38 1.37 11.56
C PHE A 105 15.19 1.66 13.05
N GLY A 106 15.31 2.91 13.49
CA GLY A 106 15.10 3.28 14.90
C GLY A 106 13.63 3.64 15.17
N LEU A 107 13.16 4.74 14.58
CA LEU A 107 11.78 5.21 14.78
C LEU A 107 10.75 4.26 14.18
N GLY A 108 10.99 3.74 12.96
CA GLY A 108 10.09 2.77 12.35
C GLY A 108 9.94 1.52 13.22
N LEU A 109 11.06 0.94 13.68
CA LEU A 109 11.01 -0.35 14.37
C LEU A 109 10.38 -0.19 15.74
N SER A 110 10.75 0.89 16.45
CA SER A 110 10.09 1.24 17.70
C SER A 110 8.60 1.49 17.52
N GLN A 111 8.15 2.13 16.44
CA GLN A 111 6.72 2.30 16.17
C GLN A 111 6.02 0.94 16.01
N VAL A 112 6.53 0.08 15.14
CA VAL A 112 5.90 -1.23 14.87
C VAL A 112 5.86 -2.10 16.13
N VAL A 113 6.98 -2.19 16.86
CA VAL A 113 7.08 -3.02 18.07
C VAL A 113 6.24 -2.45 19.22
N LEU A 114 6.32 -1.14 19.48
CA LEU A 114 5.61 -0.55 20.62
C LEU A 114 4.11 -0.47 20.35
N CYS A 115 3.67 -0.02 19.17
CA CYS A 115 2.24 0.01 18.84
C CYS A 115 1.69 -1.41 18.71
N GLY A 116 2.40 -2.31 18.03
CA GLY A 116 1.98 -3.71 17.88
C GLY A 116 1.90 -4.44 19.21
N GLY A 117 2.91 -4.27 20.06
CA GLY A 117 2.93 -4.82 21.42
C GLY A 117 1.84 -4.24 22.31
N ALA A 118 1.57 -2.93 22.23
CA ALA A 118 0.49 -2.30 22.98
C ALA A 118 -0.89 -2.81 22.54
N MET A 119 -1.12 -2.96 21.24
CA MET A 119 -2.37 -3.50 20.71
C MET A 119 -2.52 -4.99 21.02
N ALA A 120 -1.43 -5.76 20.98
CA ALA A 120 -1.44 -7.16 21.40
C ALA A 120 -1.75 -7.29 22.90
N ALA A 121 -1.13 -6.47 23.76
CA ALA A 121 -1.45 -6.44 25.18
C ALA A 121 -2.93 -6.11 25.42
N ALA A 122 -3.48 -5.11 24.70
CA ALA A 122 -4.90 -4.83 24.75
C ALA A 122 -5.75 -6.05 24.34
N GLY A 123 -5.36 -6.76 23.28
CA GLY A 123 -6.02 -8.00 22.86
C GLY A 123 -6.03 -9.08 23.93
N VAL A 124 -4.92 -9.30 24.64
CA VAL A 124 -4.84 -10.28 25.72
C VAL A 124 -5.66 -9.85 26.93
N PHE A 125 -5.45 -8.63 27.43
CA PHE A 125 -6.02 -8.20 28.71
C PHE A 125 -7.48 -7.75 28.61
N TRP A 126 -7.92 -7.24 27.47
CA TRP A 126 -9.27 -6.67 27.29
C TRP A 126 -10.18 -7.55 26.45
N ALA A 127 -9.65 -8.17 25.40
CA ALA A 127 -10.42 -9.04 24.51
C ALA A 127 -10.31 -10.53 24.87
N GLY A 128 -9.48 -10.89 25.85
CA GLY A 128 -9.29 -12.28 26.28
C GLY A 128 -8.67 -13.19 25.21
N LEU A 129 -7.98 -12.60 24.23
CA LEU A 129 -7.34 -13.34 23.15
C LEU A 129 -6.12 -14.11 23.67
N GLY A 130 -5.87 -15.29 23.11
CA GLY A 130 -4.60 -15.99 23.31
C GLY A 130 -3.41 -15.16 22.79
N PRO A 131 -2.19 -15.43 23.27
CA PRO A 131 -1.01 -14.62 22.95
C PRO A 131 -0.70 -14.57 21.45
N ALA A 132 -0.87 -15.68 20.71
CA ALA A 132 -0.65 -15.72 19.27
C ALA A 132 -1.69 -14.88 18.48
N PRO A 133 -3.02 -15.08 18.62
CA PRO A 133 -4.02 -14.21 17.99
C PRO A 133 -3.88 -12.73 18.37
N ALA A 134 -3.53 -12.44 19.62
CA ALA A 134 -3.32 -11.07 20.07
C ALA A 134 -2.08 -10.43 19.40
N ALA A 135 -0.98 -11.17 19.28
CA ALA A 135 0.21 -10.70 18.57
C ALA A 135 -0.06 -10.43 17.09
N LEU A 136 -0.81 -11.31 16.42
CA LEU A 136 -1.21 -11.17 15.02
C LEU A 136 -2.09 -9.93 14.83
N LEU A 137 -3.12 -9.78 15.65
CA LEU A 137 -4.02 -8.63 15.62
C LEU A 137 -3.26 -7.33 15.94
N GLY A 138 -2.36 -7.36 16.93
CA GLY A 138 -1.54 -6.22 17.30
C GLY A 138 -0.62 -5.76 16.18
N ALA A 139 0.07 -6.71 15.54
CA ALA A 139 0.93 -6.42 14.39
C ALA A 139 0.13 -5.83 13.21
N ALA A 140 -1.03 -6.41 12.89
CA ALA A 140 -1.90 -5.91 11.83
C ALA A 140 -2.40 -4.48 12.12
N LEU A 141 -2.82 -4.20 13.36
CA LEU A 141 -3.30 -2.88 13.78
C LEU A 141 -2.20 -1.82 13.87
N ALA A 142 -0.93 -2.22 13.98
CA ALA A 142 0.21 -1.30 14.01
C ALA A 142 0.61 -0.76 12.63
N MET A 143 0.16 -1.41 11.55
CA MET A 143 0.48 -1.02 10.17
C MET A 143 -0.26 0.24 9.74
N SER A 144 0.38 1.04 8.90
CA SER A 144 -0.18 2.28 8.35
C SER A 144 -0.33 2.18 6.83
N SER A 145 -1.30 2.90 6.27
CA SER A 145 -1.56 2.91 4.83
C SER A 145 -0.65 3.89 4.10
N THR A 146 0.31 3.39 3.32
CA THR A 146 1.17 4.17 2.42
C THR A 146 0.35 4.92 1.37
N ALA A 147 -0.62 4.24 0.78
CA ALA A 147 -1.52 4.75 -0.26
C ALA A 147 -2.36 5.97 0.18
N ILE A 148 -2.52 6.20 1.48
CA ILE A 148 -3.26 7.35 2.02
C ILE A 148 -2.30 8.40 2.57
N VAL A 149 -1.37 7.99 3.45
CA VAL A 149 -0.54 8.93 4.22
C VAL A 149 0.43 9.70 3.33
N ILE A 150 1.02 9.04 2.34
CA ILE A 150 1.99 9.65 1.44
C ILE A 150 1.34 10.73 0.55
N PRO A 151 0.28 10.43 -0.23
CA PRO A 151 -0.44 11.47 -1.00
C PRO A 151 -0.93 12.61 -0.11
N LEU A 152 -1.43 12.32 1.09
CA LEU A 152 -1.87 13.35 2.03
C LEU A 152 -0.74 14.32 2.41
N LEU A 153 0.45 13.79 2.70
CA LEU A 153 1.62 14.61 3.02
C LEU A 153 2.14 15.37 1.79
N ALA A 154 2.09 14.77 0.61
CA ALA A 154 2.47 15.41 -0.64
C ALA A 154 1.53 16.56 -1.00
N GLU A 155 0.21 16.36 -0.95
CA GLU A 155 -0.83 17.35 -1.18
C GLU A 155 -0.65 18.57 -0.26
N ARG A 156 -0.34 18.32 1.01
CA ARG A 156 -0.08 19.38 2.00
C ARG A 156 1.33 19.99 1.92
N ARG A 157 2.17 19.55 0.97
CA ARG A 157 3.59 19.94 0.83
C ARG A 157 4.39 19.75 2.13
N ARG A 158 4.06 18.70 2.89
CA ARG A 158 4.67 18.36 4.19
C ARG A 158 5.62 17.17 4.14
N LEU A 159 5.71 16.46 3.02
CA LEU A 159 6.57 15.27 2.86
C LEU A 159 8.03 15.54 3.26
N ASN A 160 8.56 16.71 2.90
CA ASN A 160 9.96 17.08 3.15
C ASN A 160 10.20 17.70 4.55
N ARG A 161 9.15 17.93 5.34
CA ARG A 161 9.24 18.43 6.74
C ARG A 161 9.69 17.31 7.68
N ALA A 162 10.14 17.66 8.90
CA ALA A 162 10.57 16.69 9.90
C ALA A 162 9.52 15.60 10.17
N ALA A 163 8.25 15.99 10.39
CA ALA A 163 7.15 15.04 10.60
C ALA A 163 6.86 14.17 9.36
N GLY A 164 6.95 14.74 8.16
CA GLY A 164 6.75 13.99 6.90
C GLY A 164 7.86 12.97 6.67
N ARG A 165 9.12 13.32 6.95
CA ARG A 165 10.26 12.39 6.90
C ARG A 165 10.12 11.28 7.94
N ALA A 166 9.68 11.59 9.15
CA ALA A 166 9.43 10.60 10.19
C ALA A 166 8.33 9.61 9.77
N ALA A 167 7.19 10.10 9.29
CA ALA A 167 6.10 9.27 8.79
C ALA A 167 6.55 8.40 7.59
N PHE A 168 7.25 8.99 6.63
CA PHE A 168 7.81 8.27 5.49
C PHE A 168 8.78 7.16 5.94
N SER A 169 9.65 7.43 6.93
CA SER A 169 10.57 6.43 7.47
C SER A 169 9.86 5.26 8.15
N VAL A 170 8.79 5.52 8.89
CA VAL A 170 7.96 4.48 9.51
C VAL A 170 7.31 3.63 8.42
N LEU A 171 6.67 4.27 7.44
CA LEU A 171 6.00 3.60 6.32
C LEU A 171 6.96 2.73 5.50
N LEU A 172 8.17 3.24 5.21
CA LEU A 172 9.17 2.47 4.48
C LEU A 172 9.62 1.22 5.26
N LEU A 173 9.75 1.33 6.58
CA LEU A 173 10.05 0.16 7.39
C LEU A 173 8.87 -0.81 7.38
N GLN A 174 7.63 -0.32 7.49
CA GLN A 174 6.44 -1.16 7.46
C GLN A 174 6.35 -1.96 6.16
N ASP A 175 6.58 -1.33 5.00
CA ASP A 175 6.66 -2.03 3.71
C ASP A 175 7.73 -3.14 3.73
N LEU A 176 8.90 -2.89 4.32
CA LEU A 176 9.94 -3.91 4.47
C LEU A 176 9.54 -5.03 5.45
N MET A 177 8.73 -4.72 6.45
CA MET A 177 8.27 -5.67 7.48
C MET A 177 7.10 -6.53 7.03
N VAL A 178 6.44 -6.22 5.90
CA VAL A 178 5.31 -7.04 5.40
C VAL A 178 5.69 -8.51 5.26
N ALA A 179 6.78 -8.84 4.56
CA ALA A 179 7.19 -10.23 4.38
C ALA A 179 7.53 -10.95 5.71
N PRO A 180 8.35 -10.37 6.62
CA PRO A 180 8.54 -10.92 7.96
C PRO A 180 7.26 -11.11 8.77
N LEU A 181 6.31 -10.18 8.67
CA LEU A 181 5.03 -10.27 9.38
C LEU A 181 4.14 -11.37 8.80
N LEU A 182 4.08 -11.52 7.47
CA LEU A 182 3.37 -12.61 6.80
C LEU A 182 3.95 -13.97 7.20
N PHE A 183 5.28 -14.08 7.25
CA PHE A 183 5.93 -15.29 7.77
C PHE A 183 5.53 -15.58 9.23
N LEU A 184 5.54 -14.56 10.09
CA LEU A 184 5.11 -14.70 11.48
C LEU A 184 3.65 -15.14 11.58
N ILE A 185 2.78 -14.66 10.68
CA ILE A 185 1.38 -15.08 10.59
C ILE A 185 1.27 -16.57 10.27
N SER A 186 1.97 -17.05 9.24
CA SER A 186 1.96 -18.47 8.88
C SER A 186 2.52 -19.33 10.01
N PHE A 187 3.63 -18.92 10.62
CA PHE A 187 4.27 -19.65 11.72
C PHE A 187 3.38 -19.77 12.97
N LEU A 188 2.71 -18.67 13.36
CA LEU A 188 1.83 -18.66 14.53
C LEU A 188 0.47 -19.34 14.27
N SER A 189 0.07 -19.50 13.00
CA SER A 189 -1.18 -20.15 12.63
C SER A 189 -1.07 -21.68 12.60
N GLU A 190 0.14 -22.21 12.44
CA GLU A 190 0.38 -23.65 12.52
C GLU A 190 0.39 -24.12 13.99
N PRO A 191 -0.38 -25.17 14.33
CA PRO A 191 -0.36 -25.77 15.66
C PRO A 191 0.96 -26.52 15.86
N HIS A 192 1.98 -25.79 16.31
CA HIS A 192 3.27 -26.35 16.65
C HIS A 192 3.16 -27.10 17.98
N ALA A 193 3.35 -28.42 17.92
CA ALA A 193 3.51 -29.25 19.11
C ALA A 193 4.72 -28.75 19.91
N GLU A 194 4.50 -28.53 21.21
CA GLU A 194 5.45 -28.14 22.27
C GLU A 194 6.90 -27.99 21.80
N THR A 195 7.28 -26.78 21.42
CA THR A 195 8.58 -26.53 20.83
C THR A 195 9.44 -25.71 21.77
N GLU A 196 10.43 -26.37 22.38
CA GLU A 196 11.47 -25.74 23.23
C GLU A 196 12.07 -24.50 22.56
N GLY A 197 12.41 -23.47 23.36
CA GLY A 197 12.75 -22.12 22.89
C GLY A 197 13.86 -22.02 21.83
N LEU A 198 14.73 -23.02 21.68
CA LEU A 198 15.73 -23.07 20.61
C LEU A 198 15.11 -23.34 19.23
N LYS A 199 14.08 -24.20 19.16
CA LYS A 199 13.35 -24.48 17.91
C LYS A 199 12.48 -23.30 17.49
N ALA A 200 11.93 -22.54 18.46
CA ALA A 200 11.25 -21.28 18.19
C ALA A 200 12.19 -20.21 17.60
N LEU A 201 13.45 -20.16 18.03
CA LEU A 201 14.45 -19.25 17.45
C LEU A 201 14.84 -19.69 16.03
N LEU A 202 15.02 -21.00 15.81
CA LEU A 202 15.29 -21.57 14.49
C LEU A 202 14.12 -21.39 13.52
N ALA A 203 12.89 -21.24 14.02
CA ALA A 203 11.74 -20.95 13.19
C ALA A 203 11.81 -19.56 12.53
N PHE A 204 12.56 -18.59 13.07
CA PHE A 204 12.77 -17.31 12.38
C PHE A 204 13.86 -17.38 11.30
N LEU A 205 14.66 -18.45 11.27
CA LEU A 205 15.78 -18.60 10.36
C LEU A 205 15.35 -18.56 8.87
N PRO A 206 14.26 -19.23 8.45
CA PRO A 206 13.76 -19.14 7.07
C PRO A 206 13.37 -17.72 6.68
N ALA A 207 12.69 -16.96 7.55
CA ALA A 207 12.34 -15.57 7.28
C ALA A 207 13.59 -14.68 7.14
N LEU A 208 14.58 -14.87 8.01
CA LEU A 208 15.85 -14.15 7.95
C LEU A 208 16.64 -14.50 6.68
N VAL A 209 16.66 -15.78 6.31
CA VAL A 209 17.30 -16.28 5.09
C VAL A 209 16.57 -15.76 3.85
N ALA A 210 15.24 -15.77 3.82
CA ALA A 210 14.44 -15.22 2.73
C ALA A 210 14.68 -13.72 2.56
N MET A 211 14.68 -12.96 3.67
CA MET A 211 15.01 -11.54 3.66
C MET A 211 16.44 -11.28 3.15
N ALA A 212 17.42 -12.05 3.65
CA ALA A 212 18.80 -11.94 3.20
C ALA A 212 18.96 -12.31 1.71
N ALA A 213 18.28 -13.35 1.24
CA ALA A 213 18.26 -13.78 -0.15
C ALA A 213 17.60 -12.74 -1.05
N LEU A 214 16.50 -12.11 -0.62
CA LEU A 214 15.84 -11.02 -1.34
C LEU A 214 16.78 -9.82 -1.47
N ILE A 215 17.43 -9.40 -0.37
CA ILE A 215 18.38 -8.28 -0.38
C ILE A 215 19.60 -8.61 -1.25
N ALA A 216 20.14 -9.83 -1.13
CA ALA A 216 21.31 -10.27 -1.90
C ALA A 216 20.96 -10.38 -3.39
N GLY A 217 19.83 -10.99 -3.74
CA GLY A 217 19.33 -11.12 -5.10
C GLY A 217 19.09 -9.75 -5.73
N GLY A 218 18.40 -8.85 -5.03
CA GLY A 218 18.22 -7.46 -5.47
C GLY A 218 19.56 -6.76 -5.71
N ARG A 219 20.52 -6.91 -4.79
CA ARG A 219 21.84 -6.27 -4.92
C ARG A 219 22.72 -6.90 -6.00
N LEU A 220 22.61 -8.20 -6.25
CA LEU A 220 23.47 -8.92 -7.18
C LEU A 220 22.91 -8.93 -8.61
N LEU A 221 21.59 -9.02 -8.79
CA LEU A 221 20.96 -8.97 -10.11
C LEU A 221 20.61 -7.56 -10.55
N LEU A 222 19.93 -6.78 -9.70
CA LEU A 222 19.41 -5.47 -10.13
C LEU A 222 20.51 -4.43 -10.25
N ARG A 223 21.48 -4.43 -9.33
CA ARG A 223 22.54 -3.41 -9.34
C ARG A 223 23.40 -3.42 -10.62
N PRO A 224 23.89 -4.57 -11.13
CA PRO A 224 24.62 -4.59 -12.40
C PRO A 224 23.73 -4.27 -13.60
N LEU A 225 22.50 -4.81 -13.61
CA LEU A 225 21.51 -4.58 -14.65
C LEU A 225 21.22 -3.07 -14.82
N PHE A 226 20.92 -2.37 -13.72
CA PHE A 226 20.69 -0.92 -13.75
C PHE A 226 21.96 -0.12 -14.07
N HIS A 227 23.15 -0.61 -13.72
CA HIS A 227 24.41 0.01 -14.18
C HIS A 227 24.60 -0.10 -15.69
N LEU A 228 24.29 -1.26 -16.29
CA LEU A 228 24.37 -1.47 -17.75
C LEU A 228 23.38 -0.58 -18.49
N VAL A 229 22.15 -0.47 -17.96
CA VAL A 229 21.11 0.36 -18.55
C VAL A 229 21.41 1.86 -18.39
N ALA A 230 21.94 2.27 -17.24
CA ALA A 230 22.39 3.65 -17.04
C ALA A 230 23.57 4.02 -17.95
N ALA A 231 24.46 3.06 -18.26
CA ALA A 231 25.55 3.26 -19.21
C ALA A 231 25.06 3.47 -20.65
N ALA A 232 23.88 2.95 -21.00
CA ALA A 232 23.25 3.15 -22.31
C ALA A 232 22.67 4.57 -22.50
N GLN A 233 22.57 5.38 -21.44
CA GLN A 233 22.08 6.77 -21.46
C GLN A 233 20.71 6.98 -22.15
N SER A 234 19.90 5.93 -22.27
CA SER A 234 18.55 5.99 -22.83
C SER A 234 17.50 5.90 -21.74
N ILE A 235 16.67 6.94 -21.66
CA ILE A 235 15.51 7.00 -20.76
C ILE A 235 14.52 5.87 -21.08
N GLU A 236 14.41 5.48 -22.35
CA GLU A 236 13.51 4.41 -22.80
C GLU A 236 13.97 3.05 -22.25
N LEU A 237 15.27 2.73 -22.33
CA LEU A 237 15.83 1.50 -21.77
C LEU A 237 15.73 1.46 -20.24
N PHE A 238 15.96 2.59 -19.58
CA PHE A 238 15.80 2.71 -18.13
C PHE A 238 14.35 2.45 -17.71
N THR A 239 13.39 3.05 -18.41
CA THR A 239 11.96 2.89 -18.12
C THR A 239 11.50 1.45 -18.41
N ALA A 240 11.87 0.89 -19.57
CA ALA A 240 11.52 -0.47 -19.95
C ALA A 240 12.08 -1.50 -18.97
N THR A 241 13.32 -1.33 -18.54
CA THR A 241 13.96 -2.22 -17.56
C THR A 241 13.34 -2.07 -16.18
N SER A 242 13.02 -0.84 -15.77
CA SER A 242 12.30 -0.59 -14.50
C SER A 242 10.95 -1.29 -14.49
N LEU A 243 10.17 -1.17 -15.57
CA LEU A 243 8.88 -1.85 -15.71
C LEU A 243 9.02 -3.37 -15.72
N LEU A 244 10.00 -3.91 -16.45
CA LEU A 244 10.28 -5.35 -16.48
C LEU A 244 10.61 -5.89 -15.08
N VAL A 245 11.46 -5.19 -14.34
CA VAL A 245 11.84 -5.57 -12.96
C VAL A 245 10.63 -5.51 -12.04
N ILE A 246 9.80 -4.48 -12.14
CA ILE A 246 8.60 -4.34 -11.30
C ILE A 246 7.60 -5.47 -11.59
N ILE A 247 7.30 -5.73 -12.86
CA ILE A 247 6.35 -6.78 -13.27
C ILE A 247 6.89 -8.16 -12.89
N GLY A 248 8.16 -8.45 -13.20
CA GLY A 248 8.78 -9.74 -12.87
C GLY A 248 8.91 -9.98 -11.37
N ALA A 249 9.16 -8.95 -10.57
CA ALA A 249 9.16 -9.06 -9.12
C ALA A 249 7.75 -9.31 -8.55
N GLY A 250 6.72 -8.70 -9.16
CA GLY A 250 5.33 -8.94 -8.80
C GLY A 250 4.89 -10.37 -9.10
N ASP A 251 5.23 -10.89 -10.28
CA ASP A 251 4.90 -12.26 -10.72
C ASP A 251 5.60 -13.33 -9.86
N ALA A 252 6.90 -13.16 -9.59
CA ALA A 252 7.65 -14.06 -8.71
C ALA A 252 7.14 -14.08 -7.26
N GLY A 253 6.45 -13.03 -6.82
CA GLY A 253 5.76 -12.99 -5.53
C GLY A 253 4.41 -13.73 -5.55
N ALA A 254 3.71 -13.73 -6.69
CA ALA A 254 2.39 -14.35 -6.83
C ALA A 254 2.45 -15.88 -6.95
N ASP A 255 3.52 -16.42 -7.55
CA ASP A 255 3.70 -17.88 -7.71
C ASP A 255 4.02 -18.61 -6.39
N ASN A 256 4.38 -17.88 -5.33
CA ASN A 256 4.71 -18.45 -4.02
C ASN A 256 3.53 -18.45 -3.02
N ASP A 257 2.34 -18.01 -3.46
CA ASP A 257 1.07 -17.97 -2.70
C ASP A 257 0.10 -19.13 -3.09
N GLN A 258 0.58 -20.15 -3.81
CA GLN A 258 -0.12 -21.44 -4.04
C GLN A 258 0.50 -22.57 -3.21
#